data_AF-A0A7V3RFE3-F1
#
_entry.id   AF-A0A7V3RFE3-F1
#
_cell.length_a   1.000
_cell.length_b   1.000
_cell.length_c   1.000
_cell.angle_alpha   90.00
_cell.angle_beta   90.00
_cell.angle_gamma   90.00
#
_symmetry.space_group_name_H-M   'P 1'
#
loop_
_entity.id
_entity.type
_entity.pdbx_description
1 polymer ?
#
loop_
_entity_poly.entity_id
_entity_poly.type
_entity_poly.pdbx_seq_one_letter_code
_entity_poly.pdbx_strand_id
1 'polypeptide(L)'
;MKATAECFACVIAQAERNLAELKLNEEEKFNVMKSAVHSLEKAYHGMKPIELSKLTNDAVKSATGVLDPYALRKSILDEKAIEILPEIIRYVRTAVNPLKAFAIVAILGNHLDFGVNNVSIDDEFMTLVKSKKLAID
;
A
#
# COMPACT_ATOMS: atom_id res chain seq x y z
N MET A 1 -7.82 15.40 6.51
CA MET A 1 -8.77 14.56 7.27
C MET A 1 -8.23 14.26 8.66
N LYS A 2 -9.09 14.03 9.64
CA LYS A 2 -8.72 13.61 11.00
C LYS A 2 -8.95 12.10 11.14
N ALA A 3 -8.20 11.45 12.02
CA ALA A 3 -8.42 10.05 12.38
C ALA A 3 -9.78 9.90 13.06
N THR A 4 -10.48 8.84 12.68
CA THR A 4 -11.76 8.42 13.26
C THR A 4 -11.56 7.16 14.10
N ALA A 5 -12.60 6.70 14.79
CA ALA A 5 -12.53 5.45 15.55
C ALA A 5 -12.15 4.24 14.67
N GLU A 6 -12.64 4.20 13.42
CA GLU A 6 -12.32 3.14 12.45
C GLU A 6 -10.84 3.09 12.09
N CYS A 7 -10.11 4.22 12.20
CA CYS A 7 -8.69 4.25 11.92
C CYS A 7 -7.89 3.35 12.86
N PHE A 8 -8.34 3.11 14.10
CA PHE A 8 -7.65 2.21 15.04
C PHE A 8 -7.64 0.77 14.53
N ALA A 9 -8.80 0.25 14.10
CA ALA A 9 -8.88 -1.07 13.51
C ALA A 9 -8.01 -1.18 12.24
N CYS A 10 -8.02 -0.13 11.40
CA CYS A 10 -7.23 -0.09 10.18
C CYS A 10 -5.71 -0.18 10.46
N VAL A 11 -5.18 0.59 11.41
CA VAL A 11 -3.74 0.62 11.70
C VAL A 11 -3.25 -0.64 12.43
N ILE A 12 -4.12 -1.28 13.22
CA ILE A 12 -3.84 -2.58 13.84
C ILE A 12 -3.73 -3.66 12.76
N ALA A 13 -4.70 -3.73 11.86
CA ALA A 13 -4.68 -4.67 10.73
C ALA A 13 -3.50 -4.41 9.79
N GLN A 14 -3.09 -3.14 9.62
CA GLN A 14 -1.87 -2.81 8.88
C GLN A 14 -0.62 -3.38 9.54
N ALA A 15 -0.47 -3.21 10.86
CA ALA A 15 0.68 -3.73 11.59
C ALA A 15 0.75 -5.27 11.53
N GLU A 16 -0.39 -5.95 11.62
CA GLU A 16 -0.51 -7.40 11.44
C GLU A 16 -0.05 -7.83 10.04
N ARG A 17 -0.55 -7.19 8.98
CA ARG A 17 -0.13 -7.48 7.59
C ARG A 17 1.37 -7.31 7.40
N ASN A 18 1.97 -6.27 8.00
CA ASN A 18 3.41 -6.05 7.92
C ASN A 18 4.18 -7.17 8.64
N LEU A 19 3.73 -7.60 9.82
CA LEU A 19 4.37 -8.66 10.59
C LEU A 19 4.29 -10.02 9.91
N ALA A 20 3.23 -10.29 9.14
CA ALA A 20 3.08 -11.52 8.39
C ALA A 20 4.20 -11.73 7.36
N GLU A 21 4.82 -10.65 6.87
CA GLU A 21 5.93 -10.70 5.91
C GLU A 21 7.31 -10.84 6.57
N LEU A 22 7.40 -10.66 7.90
CA LEU A 22 8.64 -10.76 8.64
C LEU A 22 8.95 -12.21 9.01
N LYS A 23 10.23 -12.57 8.96
CA LYS A 23 10.74 -13.89 9.39
C LYS A 23 10.84 -13.95 10.92
N LEU A 24 9.70 -13.97 11.59
CA LEU A 24 9.55 -14.07 13.04
C LEU A 24 8.70 -15.29 13.39
N ASN A 25 8.93 -15.87 14.57
CA ASN A 25 8.05 -16.90 15.14
C ASN A 25 6.78 -16.28 15.75
N GLU A 26 5.80 -17.12 16.11
CA GLU A 26 4.50 -16.64 16.60
C GLU A 26 4.58 -15.89 17.95
N GLU A 27 5.50 -16.28 18.84
CA GLU A 27 5.72 -15.58 20.10
C GLU A 27 6.32 -14.18 19.88
N GLU A 28 7.30 -14.08 18.98
CA GLU A 28 7.88 -12.80 18.56
C GLU A 28 6.81 -11.89 17.93
N LYS A 29 6.02 -12.41 16.98
CA LYS A 29 4.92 -11.65 16.36
C LYS A 29 3.91 -11.16 17.39
N PHE A 30 3.52 -12.02 18.33
CA PHE A 30 2.60 -11.66 19.41
C PHE A 30 3.13 -10.50 20.25
N ASN A 31 4.40 -10.57 20.67
CA ASN A 31 5.04 -9.53 21.48
C ASN A 31 5.20 -8.20 20.71
N VAL A 32 5.50 -8.27 19.41
CA VAL A 32 5.56 -7.08 18.56
C VAL A 32 4.17 -6.45 18.40
N MET A 33 3.13 -7.24 18.13
CA MET A 33 1.75 -6.70 18.05
C MET A 33 1.28 -6.09 19.36
N LYS A 34 1.59 -6.72 20.50
CA LYS A 34 1.31 -6.16 21.82
C LYS A 34 1.95 -4.78 21.98
N SER A 35 3.21 -4.63 21.57
CA SER A 35 3.94 -3.35 21.60
C SER A 35 3.33 -2.33 20.64
N ALA A 36 2.93 -2.75 19.44
CA ALA A 36 2.27 -1.90 18.45
C ALA A 36 0.93 -1.36 18.97
N VAL A 37 0.08 -2.21 19.55
CA VAL A 37 -1.21 -1.79 20.12
C VAL A 37 -0.98 -0.86 21.32
N HIS A 38 -0.04 -1.17 22.21
CA HIS A 38 0.29 -0.29 23.34
C HIS A 38 0.75 1.10 22.88
N SER A 39 1.44 1.22 21.75
CA SER A 39 1.84 2.53 21.20
C SER A 39 0.67 3.46 20.88
N LEU A 40 -0.53 2.91 20.63
CA LEU A 40 -1.74 3.67 20.32
C LEU A 40 -2.31 4.41 21.53
N GLU A 41 -1.86 4.12 22.75
CA GLU A 41 -2.19 4.92 23.95
C GLU A 41 -1.71 6.37 23.83
N LYS A 42 -0.73 6.63 22.96
CA LYS A 42 -0.24 7.99 22.64
C LYS A 42 -1.15 8.75 21.68
N ALA A 43 -2.19 8.11 21.16
CA ALA A 43 -3.11 8.75 20.23
C ALA A 43 -3.94 9.85 20.94
N TYR A 44 -4.22 10.93 20.21
CA TYR A 44 -5.06 12.01 20.72
C TYR A 44 -6.05 12.48 19.65
N HIS A 45 -7.16 13.06 20.10
CA HIS A 45 -8.20 13.57 19.20
C HIS A 45 -7.64 14.71 18.33
N GLY A 46 -7.82 14.59 17.02
CA GLY A 46 -7.33 15.57 16.05
C GLY A 46 -6.07 15.13 15.28
N MET A 47 -5.43 14.03 15.69
CA MET A 47 -4.40 13.37 14.87
C MET A 47 -4.92 13.04 13.47
N LYS A 48 -4.02 13.03 12.50
CA LYS A 48 -4.27 12.50 11.15
C LYS A 48 -4.11 10.97 11.17
N PRO A 49 -4.82 10.23 10.28
CA PRO A 49 -4.66 8.78 10.18
C PRO A 49 -3.21 8.32 9.99
N ILE A 50 -2.42 9.09 9.22
CA ILE A 50 -1.00 8.79 8.98
C ILE A 50 -0.14 8.90 10.24
N GLU A 51 -0.48 9.81 11.16
CA GLU A 51 0.21 9.96 12.44
C GLU A 51 -0.13 8.79 13.37
N LEU A 52 -1.37 8.31 13.33
CA LEU A 52 -1.80 7.12 14.07
C LEU A 52 -1.09 5.84 13.55
N SER A 53 -1.03 5.66 12.22
CA SER A 53 -0.30 4.56 11.57
C SER A 53 1.20 4.60 11.90
N LYS A 54 1.77 5.80 12.03
CA LYS A 54 3.17 5.96 12.39
C LYS A 54 3.48 5.39 13.79
N LEU A 55 2.57 5.52 14.76
CA LEU A 55 2.78 4.96 16.11
C LEU A 55 3.01 3.45 16.07
N THR A 56 2.13 2.71 15.38
CA THR A 56 2.24 1.25 15.27
C THR A 56 3.45 0.85 14.44
N ASN A 57 3.71 1.52 13.32
CA ASN A 57 4.87 1.23 12.47
C ASN A 57 6.21 1.48 13.19
N ASP A 58 6.35 2.59 13.93
CA ASP A 58 7.58 2.89 14.68
C ASP A 58 7.79 1.90 15.83
N ALA A 59 6.71 1.44 16.47
CA ALA A 59 6.77 0.38 17.47
C ALA A 59 7.22 -0.97 16.88
N VAL A 60 6.67 -1.36 15.72
CA VAL A 60 7.11 -2.57 15.00
C VAL A 60 8.58 -2.48 14.62
N LYS A 61 9.04 -1.35 14.07
CA LYS A 61 10.45 -1.15 13.71
C LYS A 61 11.37 -1.24 14.92
N SER A 62 10.99 -0.59 16.03
CA SER A 62 11.77 -0.61 17.27
C SER A 62 11.87 -2.01 17.87
N ALA A 63 10.78 -2.79 17.84
CA ALA A 63 10.74 -4.12 18.43
C ALA A 63 11.45 -5.19 17.58
N THR A 64 11.48 -5.02 16.25
CA THR A 64 12.03 -6.01 15.32
C THR A 64 13.44 -5.66 14.81
N GLY A 65 13.86 -4.40 14.92
CA GLY A 65 15.08 -3.90 14.29
C GLY A 65 15.00 -3.80 12.76
N VAL A 66 13.87 -4.16 12.15
CA VAL A 66 13.68 -4.11 10.69
C VAL A 66 13.37 -2.68 10.27
N LEU A 67 14.30 -2.05 9.53
CA LEU A 67 14.17 -0.66 9.09
C LEU A 67 13.02 -0.45 8.09
N ASP A 68 12.85 -1.41 7.19
CA ASP A 68 11.85 -1.37 6.12
C ASP A 68 11.11 -2.71 6.02
N PRO A 69 9.96 -2.87 6.72
CA PRO A 69 9.18 -4.10 6.66
C PRO A 69 8.55 -4.35 5.29
N TYR A 70 8.57 -3.36 4.39
CA TYR A 70 7.95 -3.45 3.06
C TYR A 70 8.93 -3.83 1.95
N ALA A 71 10.23 -4.01 2.26
CA ALA A 71 11.27 -4.16 1.24
C ALA A 71 10.99 -5.31 0.25
N LEU A 72 10.56 -6.47 0.75
CA LEU A 72 10.24 -7.63 -0.10
C LEU A 72 9.03 -7.35 -0.99
N ARG A 73 7.94 -6.83 -0.41
CA ARG A 73 6.73 -6.48 -1.15
C ARG A 73 7.01 -5.45 -2.24
N LYS A 74 7.81 -4.43 -1.95
CA LYS A 74 8.22 -3.43 -2.94
C LYS A 74 8.99 -4.06 -4.10
N SER A 75 9.96 -4.94 -3.82
CA SER A 75 10.70 -5.65 -4.87
C SER A 75 9.77 -6.41 -5.82
N ILE A 76 8.81 -7.16 -5.26
CA ILE A 76 7.85 -7.95 -6.04
C ILE A 76 6.97 -7.03 -6.91
N LEU A 77 6.53 -5.89 -6.36
CA LEU A 77 5.70 -4.94 -7.10
C LEU A 77 6.51 -4.25 -8.21
N ASP A 78 7.75 -3.86 -7.93
CA ASP A 78 8.65 -3.23 -8.91
C ASP A 78 8.94 -4.19 -10.07
N GLU A 79 9.23 -5.46 -9.78
CA GLU A 79 9.45 -6.50 -10.80
C GLU A 79 8.24 -6.64 -11.73
N LYS A 80 7.04 -6.79 -11.18
CA LYS A 80 5.81 -6.90 -11.98
C LYS A 80 5.49 -5.62 -12.76
N ALA A 81 5.75 -4.46 -12.17
CA ALA A 81 5.55 -3.18 -12.84
C ALA A 81 6.47 -3.04 -14.06
N ILE A 82 7.71 -3.50 -13.95
CA ILE A 82 8.68 -3.51 -15.06
C ILE A 82 8.20 -4.43 -16.20
N GLU A 83 7.62 -5.59 -15.90
CA GLU A 83 7.13 -6.53 -16.91
C GLU A 83 6.06 -5.92 -17.82
N ILE A 84 5.13 -5.13 -17.25
CA ILE A 84 4.00 -4.54 -18.00
C ILE A 84 4.29 -3.16 -18.59
N LEU A 85 5.34 -2.48 -18.11
CA LEU A 85 5.71 -1.13 -18.52
C LEU A 85 5.88 -0.97 -20.06
N PRO A 86 6.49 -1.90 -20.81
CA PRO A 86 6.58 -1.79 -22.27
C PRO A 86 5.22 -1.73 -22.97
N GLU A 87 4.24 -2.52 -22.51
CA GLU A 87 2.88 -2.48 -23.07
C GLU A 87 2.19 -1.15 -22.74
N ILE A 88 2.31 -0.68 -21.50
CA ILE A 88 1.78 0.61 -21.06
C ILE A 88 2.31 1.73 -21.96
N ILE A 89 3.64 1.77 -22.17
CA ILE A 89 4.28 2.79 -23.01
C ILE A 89 3.75 2.72 -24.45
N ARG A 90 3.64 1.51 -25.02
CA ARG A 90 3.09 1.32 -26.36
C ARG A 90 1.67 1.84 -26.45
N TYR A 91 0.79 1.47 -25.51
CA TYR A 91 -0.60 1.90 -25.45
C TYR A 91 -0.73 3.43 -25.37
N VAL A 92 0.00 4.07 -24.44
CA VAL A 92 -0.04 5.53 -24.25
C VAL A 92 0.43 6.25 -25.51
N ARG A 93 1.50 5.79 -26.17
CA ARG A 93 2.05 6.42 -27.39
C ARG A 93 1.13 6.30 -28.60
N THR A 94 0.34 5.23 -28.70
CA THR A 94 -0.59 5.01 -29.82
C THR A 94 -2.01 5.48 -29.54
N ALA A 95 -2.29 6.00 -28.34
CA ALA A 95 -3.62 6.46 -27.96
C ALA A 95 -4.01 7.74 -28.72
N VAL A 96 -5.31 7.89 -29.00
CA VAL A 96 -5.87 9.13 -29.61
C VAL A 96 -5.59 10.36 -28.73
N ASN A 97 -5.60 10.19 -27.41
CA ASN A 97 -5.22 11.22 -26.45
C ASN A 97 -4.17 10.66 -25.46
N PRO A 98 -2.86 10.80 -25.78
CA PRO A 98 -1.78 10.28 -24.95
C PRO A 98 -1.74 10.84 -23.53
N LEU A 99 -2.08 12.13 -23.35
CA LEU A 99 -2.11 12.76 -22.04
C LEU A 99 -3.17 12.11 -21.13
N LYS A 100 -4.37 11.89 -21.67
CA LYS A 100 -5.45 11.20 -20.96
C LYS A 100 -5.06 9.76 -20.62
N ALA A 101 -4.50 9.02 -21.57
CA ALA A 101 -4.06 7.65 -21.36
C ALA A 101 -3.00 7.55 -20.26
N PHE A 102 -2.01 8.45 -20.29
CA PHE A 102 -0.98 8.53 -19.26
C PHE A 102 -1.56 8.87 -17.87
N ALA A 103 -2.50 9.81 -17.79
CA ALA A 103 -3.16 10.16 -16.54
C ALA A 103 -3.93 8.97 -15.94
N ILE A 104 -4.67 8.22 -16.76
CA ILE A 104 -5.37 7.00 -16.32
C ILE A 104 -4.38 5.98 -15.77
N VAL A 105 -3.29 5.70 -16.49
CA VAL A 105 -2.24 4.78 -16.04
C VAL A 105 -1.63 5.24 -14.72
N ALA A 106 -1.28 6.51 -14.58
CA ALA A 106 -0.68 7.03 -13.34
C ALA A 106 -1.64 6.93 -12.14
N ILE A 107 -2.93 7.23 -12.34
CA ILE A 107 -3.96 7.12 -11.29
C ILE A 107 -4.15 5.66 -10.88
N LEU A 108 -4.32 4.76 -11.85
CA LEU A 108 -4.54 3.34 -11.58
C LEU A 108 -3.29 2.69 -11.00
N GLY A 109 -2.10 3.08 -11.46
CA GLY A 109 -0.82 2.61 -10.94
C GLY A 109 -0.65 2.91 -9.44
N ASN A 110 -1.05 4.11 -9.01
CA ASN A 110 -1.06 4.46 -7.58
C ASN A 110 -2.10 3.67 -6.76
N HIS A 111 -3.06 3.01 -7.40
CA HIS A 111 -4.08 2.19 -6.76
C HIS A 111 -3.71 0.70 -6.70
N LEU A 112 -2.66 0.28 -7.43
CA LEU A 112 -2.08 -1.07 -7.34
C LEU A 112 -1.32 -1.28 -6.02
N ASP A 113 -1.20 -0.24 -5.21
CA ASP A 113 -0.42 -0.24 -3.98
C ASP A 113 -1.10 -1.03 -2.85
N PHE A 114 -0.29 -1.73 -2.06
CA PHE A 114 -0.62 -2.34 -0.77
C PHE A 114 -1.73 -3.41 -0.66
N GLY A 115 -2.14 -4.12 -1.72
CA GLY A 115 -3.00 -5.30 -1.56
C GLY A 115 -4.34 -5.01 -0.88
N VAL A 116 -4.83 -3.77 -0.97
CA VAL A 116 -6.19 -3.39 -0.54
C VAL A 116 -7.21 -3.90 -1.56
N ASN A 117 -6.79 -4.06 -2.81
CA ASN A 117 -7.52 -4.77 -3.85
C ASN A 117 -6.57 -5.79 -4.48
N ASN A 118 -7.02 -7.04 -4.66
CA ASN A 118 -6.28 -8.13 -5.32
C ASN A 118 -6.11 -7.88 -6.83
N VAL A 119 -5.66 -6.69 -7.23
CA VAL A 119 -5.38 -6.40 -8.64
C VAL A 119 -3.97 -6.87 -8.92
N SER A 120 -3.87 -7.95 -9.68
CA SER A 120 -2.60 -8.42 -10.22
C SER A 120 -2.08 -7.39 -11.22
N ILE A 121 -0.77 -7.12 -11.19
CA ILE A 121 -0.10 -6.28 -12.18
C ILE A 121 0.19 -7.17 -13.40
N ASP A 122 -0.84 -7.40 -14.19
CA ASP A 122 -0.84 -8.28 -15.37
C ASP A 122 -1.86 -7.79 -16.43
N ASP A 123 -2.30 -8.67 -17.33
CA ASP A 123 -3.28 -8.36 -18.39
C ASP A 123 -4.59 -7.73 -17.86
N GLU A 124 -4.98 -8.01 -16.63
CA GLU A 124 -6.17 -7.40 -16.01
C GLU A 124 -5.97 -5.90 -15.81
N PHE A 125 -4.76 -5.47 -15.44
CA PHE A 125 -4.42 -4.06 -15.31
C PHE A 125 -4.58 -3.32 -16.63
N MET A 126 -4.09 -3.89 -17.73
CA MET A 126 -4.23 -3.27 -19.05
C MET A 126 -5.69 -3.22 -19.51
N THR A 127 -6.49 -4.22 -19.16
CA THR A 127 -7.94 -4.22 -19.42
C THR A 127 -8.63 -3.10 -18.64
N LEU A 128 -8.24 -2.90 -17.38
CA LEU A 128 -8.74 -1.79 -16.56
C LEU A 128 -8.34 -0.44 -17.14
N VAL A 129 -7.08 -0.25 -17.53
CA VAL A 129 -6.59 0.99 -18.17
C VAL A 129 -7.39 1.30 -19.43
N LYS A 130 -7.62 0.31 -20.31
CA LYS A 130 -8.32 0.49 -21.59
C LYS A 130 -9.82 0.78 -21.42
N SER A 131 -10.43 0.34 -20.32
CA SER A 131 -11.87 0.50 -20.06
C SER A 131 -12.22 1.71 -19.18
N LYS A 132 -11.24 2.28 -18.45
CA LYS A 132 -11.50 3.36 -17.50
C LYS A 132 -11.90 4.66 -18.20
N LYS A 133 -12.96 5.28 -17.69
CA LYS A 133 -13.36 6.65 -18.01
C LYS A 133 -13.07 7.56 -16.82
N LEU A 134 -12.58 8.76 -17.12
CA LEU A 134 -12.43 9.82 -16.14
C LEU A 134 -13.78 10.51 -15.95
N ALA A 135 -14.00 11.15 -14.79
CA ALA A 135 -15.22 11.90 -14.51
C ALA A 135 -15.42 13.12 -15.44
N ILE A 136 -14.38 13.50 -16.18
CA ILE A 136 -14.36 14.64 -17.12
C ILE A 136 -14.58 14.21 -18.58
N ASP A 137 -14.90 12.94 -18.82
CA ASP A 137 -15.14 12.37 -20.14
C ASP A 137 -16.57 12.57 -20.66
#